data_AF-A0A452C5S8-F1
#
_entry.id   AF-A0A452C5S8-F1
#
_cell.length_a   1.000
_cell.length_b   1.000
_cell.length_c   1.000
_cell.angle_alpha   90.00
_cell.angle_beta   90.00
_cell.angle_gamma   90.00
#
_symmetry.space_group_name_H-M   'P 1'
#
loop_
_entity.id
_entity.type
_entity.pdbx_description
1 polymer ?
#
loop_
_entity_poly.entity_id
_entity_poly.type
_entity_poly.pdbx_seq_one_letter_code
_entity_poly.pdbx_strand_id
1 'polypeptide(L)'
;KLKYRYKARIFLEESLSFGVLGEHGRGVTEHFGIDIDDIDLISANMENSLASIGGFCCGRSFVIDHQRLSGQGYCFSASLPPLLAAAAIEALNIMEENSGIFAVLKEKCKRIHKALQG
;
A
#
# COMPACT_ATOMS: atom_id res chain seq x y z
N LYS A 1 -9.83 -7.98 16.48
CA LYS A 1 -10.52 -8.93 17.42
C LYS A 1 -10.03 -10.38 17.31
N LEU A 2 -10.14 -11.05 16.15
CA LEU A 2 -9.70 -12.45 15.99
C LEU A 2 -8.19 -12.62 16.18
N LYS A 3 -7.38 -11.69 15.66
CA LYS A 3 -5.94 -11.57 15.88
C LYS A 3 -5.55 -11.85 17.34
N TYR A 4 -6.13 -11.08 18.25
CA TYR A 4 -5.84 -11.15 19.69
C TYR A 4 -6.36 -12.44 20.35
N ARG A 5 -7.56 -12.89 19.97
CA ARG A 5 -8.14 -14.14 20.50
C ARG A 5 -7.30 -15.36 20.15
N TYR A 6 -6.87 -15.45 18.89
CA TYR A 6 -6.16 -16.61 18.36
C TYR A 6 -4.65 -16.42 18.28
N LYS A 7 -4.12 -15.30 18.79
CA LYS A 7 -2.70 -14.93 18.76
C LYS A 7 -2.09 -15.04 17.36
N ALA A 8 -2.86 -14.66 16.34
CA ALA A 8 -2.45 -14.68 14.95
C ALA A 8 -1.69 -13.39 14.59
N ARG A 9 -0.91 -13.44 13.51
CA ARG A 9 -0.36 -12.26 12.84
C ARG A 9 -1.22 -11.93 11.62
N ILE A 10 -1.38 -10.64 11.32
CA ILE A 10 -2.07 -10.16 10.12
C ILE A 10 -1.04 -9.57 9.18
N PHE A 11 -0.88 -10.21 8.02
CA PHE A 11 -0.16 -9.65 6.89
C PHE A 11 -1.19 -9.17 5.87
N LEU A 12 -1.07 -7.93 5.46
CA LEU A 12 -2.04 -7.25 4.62
C LEU A 12 -1.39 -6.86 3.30
N GLU A 13 -1.98 -7.32 2.20
CA GLU A 13 -1.57 -6.97 0.84
C GLU A 13 -2.43 -5.80 0.35
N GLU A 14 -1.80 -4.70 -0.05
CA GLU A 14 -2.46 -3.42 -0.35
C GLU A 14 -2.24 -2.96 -1.80
N SER A 15 -1.79 -3.82 -2.72
CA SER A 15 -1.47 -3.46 -4.12
C SER A 15 -2.60 -2.76 -4.88
N LEU A 16 -3.87 -2.99 -4.50
CA LEU A 16 -5.05 -2.40 -5.16
C LEU A 16 -5.72 -1.30 -4.33
N SER A 17 -5.33 -1.13 -3.08
CA SER A 17 -5.96 -0.19 -2.15
C SER A 17 -5.04 0.96 -1.77
N PHE A 18 -3.73 0.74 -1.68
CA PHE A 18 -2.74 1.80 -1.51
C PHE A 18 -2.78 2.77 -2.70
N GLY A 19 -2.84 4.07 -2.43
CA GLY A 19 -3.05 5.12 -3.42
C GLY A 19 -4.46 5.20 -4.02
N VAL A 20 -5.44 4.45 -3.50
CA VAL A 20 -6.80 4.38 -4.04
C VAL A 20 -7.86 4.56 -2.96
N LEU A 21 -7.73 3.83 -1.84
CA LEU A 21 -8.68 3.81 -0.74
C LEU A 21 -8.19 4.67 0.44
N GLY A 22 -9.15 5.15 1.21
CA GLY A 22 -8.91 6.10 2.30
C GLY A 22 -9.11 7.55 1.86
N GLU A 23 -9.09 8.46 2.84
CA GLU A 23 -9.19 9.90 2.56
C GLU A 23 -7.89 10.44 1.95
N HIS A 24 -6.75 9.86 2.34
CA HIS A 24 -5.41 10.27 1.90
C HIS A 24 -4.74 9.17 1.07
N GLY A 25 -5.50 8.20 0.57
CA GLY A 25 -4.96 7.11 -0.25
C GLY A 25 -4.07 6.13 0.52
N ARG A 26 -4.14 6.07 1.86
CA ARG A 26 -3.23 5.21 2.66
C ARG A 26 -3.62 3.73 2.63
N GLY A 27 -4.76 3.39 2.04
CA GLY A 27 -5.19 2.02 1.86
C GLY A 27 -6.45 1.64 2.63
N VAL A 28 -6.67 0.34 2.74
CA VAL A 28 -7.90 -0.24 3.28
C VAL A 28 -8.01 -0.03 4.79
N THR A 29 -6.87 0.06 5.48
CA THR A 29 -6.83 0.37 6.92
C THR A 29 -7.41 1.76 7.21
N GLU A 30 -6.96 2.78 6.49
CA GLU A 30 -7.52 4.13 6.57
C GLU A 30 -9.00 4.14 6.18
N HIS A 31 -9.37 3.43 5.10
CA HIS A 31 -10.76 3.38 4.62
C HIS A 31 -11.76 2.88 5.68
N PHE A 32 -11.37 1.88 6.48
CA PHE A 32 -12.23 1.31 7.53
C PHE A 32 -11.93 1.85 8.94
N GLY A 33 -10.99 2.79 9.09
CA GLY A 33 -10.58 3.29 10.40
C GLY A 33 -9.94 2.23 11.30
N ILE A 34 -9.19 1.30 10.70
CA ILE A 34 -8.44 0.26 11.42
C ILE A 34 -7.09 0.84 11.81
N ASP A 35 -6.70 0.67 13.07
CA ASP A 35 -5.39 1.07 13.55
C ASP A 35 -4.29 0.28 12.83
N ILE A 36 -3.29 0.99 12.30
CA ILE A 36 -2.14 0.39 11.62
C ILE A 36 -1.36 -0.56 12.56
N ASP A 37 -1.41 -0.31 13.87
CA ASP A 37 -0.75 -1.14 14.89
C ASP A 37 -1.39 -2.54 15.02
N ASP A 38 -2.63 -2.71 14.56
CA ASP A 38 -3.30 -4.01 14.47
C ASP A 38 -2.80 -4.85 13.27
N ILE A 39 -2.01 -4.27 12.36
CA ILE A 39 -1.44 -4.97 11.19
C ILE A 39 0.05 -5.22 11.43
N ASP A 40 0.49 -6.47 11.32
CA ASP A 40 1.89 -6.82 11.65
C ASP A 40 2.86 -6.54 10.50
N LEU A 41 2.37 -6.65 9.27
CA LEU A 41 3.10 -6.32 8.06
C LEU A 41 2.10 -5.93 6.96
N ILE A 42 2.38 -4.83 6.28
CA ILE A 42 1.72 -4.44 5.04
C ILE A 42 2.72 -4.63 3.91
N SER A 43 2.26 -5.14 2.78
CA SER A 43 3.03 -5.22 1.54
C SER A 43 2.19 -4.69 0.38
N ALA A 44 2.83 -4.07 -0.60
CA ALA A 44 2.18 -3.71 -1.86
C ALA A 44 3.21 -3.68 -3.00
N ASN A 45 2.72 -3.91 -4.22
CA ASN A 45 3.47 -3.61 -5.42
C ASN A 45 3.50 -2.09 -5.68
N MET A 46 4.43 -1.64 -6.53
CA MET A 46 4.54 -0.25 -6.98
C MET A 46 4.04 -0.04 -8.41
N GLU A 47 3.45 -1.07 -9.02
CA GLU A 47 3.06 -1.10 -10.44
C GLU A 47 1.78 -0.34 -10.71
N ASN A 48 0.89 -0.28 -9.72
CA ASN A 48 -0.40 0.39 -9.84
C ASN A 48 -0.26 1.89 -9.50
N SER A 49 -0.59 2.25 -8.26
CA SER A 49 -0.73 3.65 -7.87
C SER A 49 0.56 4.47 -7.94
N LEU A 50 1.71 3.80 -7.85
CA LEU A 50 3.03 4.45 -7.92
C LEU A 50 3.63 4.48 -9.33
N ALA A 51 2.97 3.86 -10.32
CA ALA A 51 3.41 3.83 -11.72
C ALA A 51 4.91 3.49 -11.92
N SER A 52 5.44 2.58 -11.09
CA SER A 52 6.83 2.14 -11.10
C SER A 52 6.90 0.60 -11.12
N ILE A 53 8.02 0.00 -10.78
CA ILE A 53 8.18 -1.47 -10.70
C ILE A 53 8.77 -1.83 -9.35
N GLY A 54 8.37 -2.97 -8.81
CA GLY A 54 8.86 -3.52 -7.54
C GLY A 54 7.77 -3.53 -6.48
N GLY A 55 8.18 -3.61 -5.22
CA GLY A 55 7.26 -3.64 -4.08
C GLY A 55 7.92 -3.15 -2.82
N PHE A 56 7.10 -2.86 -1.81
CA PHE A 56 7.54 -2.51 -0.48
C PHE A 56 6.83 -3.36 0.56
N CYS A 57 7.41 -3.42 1.75
CA CYS A 57 6.70 -3.82 2.94
C CYS A 57 6.98 -2.82 4.07
N CYS A 58 5.98 -2.58 4.90
CA CYS A 58 6.07 -1.76 6.10
C CYS A 58 5.46 -2.50 7.29
N GLY A 59 5.97 -2.23 8.49
CA GLY A 59 5.58 -2.97 9.68
C GLY A 59 6.53 -2.68 10.84
N ARG A 60 6.47 -3.49 11.90
CA ARG A 60 7.37 -3.34 13.06
C ARG A 60 8.83 -3.51 12.62
N SER A 61 9.73 -2.72 13.18
CA SER A 61 11.16 -2.72 12.84
C SER A 61 11.76 -4.13 12.85
N PHE A 62 11.52 -4.91 13.90
CA PHE A 62 12.04 -6.28 14.00
C PHE A 62 11.54 -7.22 12.89
N VAL A 63 10.34 -6.99 12.34
CA VAL A 63 9.82 -7.77 11.21
C VAL A 63 10.55 -7.37 9.93
N ILE A 64 10.71 -6.07 9.70
CA ILE A 64 11.40 -5.54 8.52
C ILE A 64 12.89 -5.89 8.53
N ASP A 65 13.54 -5.80 9.69
CA ASP A 65 14.95 -6.18 9.85
C ASP A 65 15.15 -7.68 9.58
N HIS A 66 14.23 -8.53 10.02
CA HIS A 66 14.26 -9.95 9.67
C HIS A 66 14.16 -10.17 8.15
N GLN A 67 13.27 -9.45 7.46
CA GLN A 67 13.18 -9.51 5.99
C GLN A 67 14.48 -9.06 5.31
N ARG A 68 15.12 -8.00 5.81
CA ARG A 68 16.39 -7.48 5.26
C ARG A 68 17.57 -8.45 5.46
N LEU A 69 17.60 -9.16 6.59
CA LEU A 69 18.69 -10.06 6.95
C LEU A 69 18.51 -11.49 6.45
N SER A 70 17.27 -11.94 6.22
CA SER A 70 16.96 -13.35 5.95
C SER A 70 16.11 -13.58 4.70
N GLY A 71 15.50 -12.53 4.14
CA GLY A 71 14.68 -12.63 2.93
C GLY A 71 15.54 -12.92 1.71
N GLN A 72 15.45 -14.13 1.17
CA GLN A 72 16.26 -14.57 0.02
C GLN A 72 16.15 -13.61 -1.18
N GLY A 73 14.92 -13.16 -1.48
CA GLY A 73 14.68 -12.19 -2.55
C GLY A 73 15.28 -10.81 -2.30
N TYR A 74 15.49 -10.43 -1.04
CA TYR A 74 16.17 -9.17 -0.69
C TYR A 74 17.70 -9.34 -0.69
N CYS A 75 18.21 -10.45 -0.14
CA CYS A 75 19.65 -10.69 0.01
C CYS A 75 20.35 -11.08 -1.30
N PHE A 76 19.66 -11.79 -2.21
CA PHE A 76 20.27 -12.41 -3.40
C PHE A 76 19.70 -11.87 -4.73
N SER A 77 19.09 -10.68 -4.71
CA SER A 77 18.61 -9.99 -5.91
C SER A 77 19.22 -8.59 -6.02
N ALA A 78 19.28 -8.06 -7.23
CA ALA A 78 19.73 -6.69 -7.47
C ALA A 78 18.69 -5.68 -6.98
N SER A 79 19.17 -4.54 -6.48
CA SER A 79 18.32 -3.41 -6.11
C SER A 79 17.56 -2.84 -7.31
N LEU A 80 16.45 -2.15 -7.01
CA LEU A 80 15.66 -1.45 -8.02
C LEU A 80 16.50 -0.39 -8.76
N PRO A 81 16.41 -0.29 -10.10
CA PRO A 81 17.02 0.79 -10.86
C PRO A 81 16.68 2.18 -10.30
N PRO A 82 17.66 3.10 -10.15
CA PRO A 82 17.45 4.41 -9.53
C PRO A 82 16.32 5.23 -10.17
N LEU A 83 16.14 5.13 -11.48
CA LEU A 83 15.07 5.85 -12.20
C LEU A 83 13.66 5.41 -11.74
N LEU A 84 13.49 4.13 -11.41
CA LEU A 84 12.21 3.58 -10.96
C LEU A 84 11.94 3.97 -9.51
N ALA A 85 12.97 4.01 -8.67
CA ALA A 85 12.87 4.54 -7.31
C ALA A 85 12.48 6.03 -7.33
N ALA A 86 13.11 6.84 -8.20
CA ALA A 86 12.77 8.25 -8.36
C ALA A 86 11.32 8.45 -8.83
N ALA A 87 10.84 7.64 -9.78
CA ALA A 87 9.45 7.68 -10.23
C ALA A 87 8.46 7.37 -9.09
N ALA A 88 8.76 6.36 -8.28
CA ALA A 88 7.92 5.99 -7.13
C ALA A 88 7.89 7.09 -6.05
N ILE A 89 9.04 7.74 -5.78
CA ILE A 89 9.12 8.89 -4.86
C ILE A 89 8.26 10.04 -5.37
N GLU A 90 8.35 10.36 -6.66
CA GLU A 90 7.57 11.45 -7.23
C GLU A 90 6.06 11.15 -7.21
N ALA A 91 5.67 9.90 -7.45
CA ALA A 91 4.27 9.50 -7.31
C ALA A 91 3.75 9.72 -5.87
N LEU A 92 4.57 9.44 -4.85
CA LEU A 92 4.24 9.74 -3.45
C LEU A 92 4.12 11.25 -3.21
N ASN A 93 5.05 12.06 -3.72
CA ASN A 93 4.99 13.53 -3.61
C ASN A 93 3.69 14.08 -4.22
N ILE A 94 3.31 13.61 -5.42
CA ILE A 94 2.07 14.01 -6.08
C ILE A 94 0.85 13.65 -5.23
N MET A 95 0.83 12.46 -4.62
CA MET A 95 -0.25 12.02 -3.73
C MET A 95 -0.35 12.90 -2.48
N GLU A 96 0.77 13.32 -1.89
CA GLU A 96 0.82 14.18 -0.71
C GLU A 96 0.43 15.64 -1.03
N GLU A 97 0.93 16.18 -2.13
CA GLU A 97 0.71 17.57 -2.55
C GLU A 97 -0.69 17.81 -3.11
N ASN A 98 -1.32 16.78 -3.71
CA ASN A 98 -2.62 16.89 -4.35
C ASN A 98 -3.60 15.80 -3.87
N SER A 99 -3.96 15.84 -2.58
CA SER A 99 -4.91 14.89 -1.98
C SER A 99 -6.30 14.86 -2.63
N GLY A 100 -6.67 15.90 -3.39
CA GLY A 100 -7.94 15.96 -4.12
C GLY A 100 -8.11 14.86 -5.18
N ILE A 101 -7.02 14.25 -5.65
CA ILE A 101 -7.07 13.17 -6.66
C ILE A 101 -7.87 11.96 -6.17
N PHE A 102 -7.84 11.63 -4.87
CA PHE A 102 -8.54 10.47 -4.31
C PHE A 102 -10.05 10.66 -4.33
N ALA A 103 -10.52 11.86 -3.99
CA ALA A 103 -11.94 12.20 -4.05
C ALA A 103 -12.48 12.13 -5.49
N VAL A 104 -11.72 12.67 -6.45
CA VAL A 104 -12.06 12.62 -7.88
C VAL A 104 -12.13 11.18 -8.38
N LEU A 105 -11.15 10.33 -8.03
CA LEU A 105 -11.15 8.91 -8.40
C LEU A 105 -12.40 8.20 -7.85
N LYS A 106 -12.69 8.39 -6.56
CA LYS A 106 -13.85 7.80 -5.89
C LYS A 106 -15.17 8.21 -6.54
N GLU A 107 -15.32 9.48 -6.90
CA GLU A 107 -16.50 9.98 -7.60
C GLU A 107 -16.67 9.32 -8.98
N LYS A 108 -15.59 9.25 -9.77
CA LYS A 108 -15.60 8.60 -11.09
C LYS A 108 -15.98 7.12 -11.00
N CYS A 109 -15.41 6.38 -10.05
CA CYS A 109 -15.76 4.97 -9.80
C CYS A 109 -17.24 4.80 -9.45
N LYS A 110 -17.78 5.62 -8.53
CA LYS A 110 -19.20 5.59 -8.16
C LYS A 110 -20.12 5.87 -9.36
N ARG A 111 -19.75 6.86 -10.18
CA ARG A 111 -20.53 7.24 -11.37
C ARG A 111 -20.61 6.08 -12.36
N ILE A 112 -19.48 5.44 -12.68
CA ILE A 112 -19.45 4.30 -13.61
C ILE A 112 -20.22 3.12 -13.03
N HIS A 113 -20.01 2.80 -11.75
CA HIS A 113 -20.70 1.70 -11.09
C HIS A 113 -22.23 1.88 -11.13
N LYS A 114 -22.72 3.08 -10.80
CA LYS A 114 -24.16 3.40 -10.89
C LYS A 114 -24.70 3.28 -12.31
N ALA A 115 -23.95 3.75 -13.31
CA ALA A 115 -24.38 3.69 -14.71
C ALA A 115 -24.48 2.24 -15.24
N LEU A 116 -23.69 1.32 -14.70
CA LEU A 116 -23.71 -0.09 -15.07
C LEU A 116 -24.74 -0.92 -14.28
N GLN A 117 -25.38 -0.35 -13.26
CA GLN A 117 -26.32 -1.06 -12.39
C GLN A 117 -27.76 -1.16 -12.92
N GLY A 118 -28.12 -0.45 -13.99
CA GLY A 118 -29.47 -0.44 -14.55
C GLY A 118 -30.44 0.37 -13.71
#